data_AF-A0A4P9W6V1-F1
#
_entry.id   AF-A0A4P9W6V1-F1
#
_cell.length_a   1.000
_cell.length_b   1.000
_cell.length_c   1.000
_cell.angle_alpha   90.00
_cell.angle_beta   90.00
_cell.angle_gamma   90.00
#
_symmetry.space_group_name_H-M   'P 1'
#
loop_
_entity.id
_entity.type
_entity.pdbx_description
1 polymer ?
#
loop_
_entity_poly.entity_id
_entity_poly.type
_entity_poly.pdbx_seq_one_letter_code
_entity_poly.pdbx_strand_id
1 'polypeptide(L)'
;MLKGKTSSPYSQLKSDRAQRLPPPPKPDISRNSDLFQIPTRFPTAFPTNSLKAQRALMALKQQRPEKLVEASRALWQCYWRDQGDLASDADLVRVLTPVLGEPAVRALLTAGVADKAIKDGLLRATQEAAELGAFGAPWIQVTVPGKEPVCFFGSDRFEQMAMFVGEIWVGPVPSKASL
;
A
#
# COMPACT_ATOMS: atom_id res chain seq x y z
N MET A 1 -32.34 53.01 24.78
CA MET A 1 -31.18 52.71 23.91
C MET A 1 -31.11 51.20 23.69
N LEU A 2 -31.61 50.69 22.55
CA LEU A 2 -31.54 49.28 22.17
C LEU A 2 -30.62 49.16 20.95
N LYS A 3 -29.44 48.56 21.10
CA LYS A 3 -28.58 48.16 19.97
C LYS A 3 -28.78 46.67 19.74
N GLY A 4 -29.69 46.30 18.84
CA GLY A 4 -29.80 44.94 18.33
C GLY A 4 -28.66 44.67 17.34
N LYS A 5 -27.81 43.68 17.64
CA LYS A 5 -26.83 43.17 16.68
C LYS A 5 -27.58 42.37 15.62
N THR A 6 -27.73 42.90 14.41
CA THR A 6 -28.26 42.16 13.28
C THR A 6 -27.19 41.19 12.78
N SER A 7 -27.46 39.89 12.85
CA SER A 7 -26.58 38.86 12.31
C SER A 7 -26.54 38.95 10.79
N SER A 8 -25.34 38.89 10.20
CA SER A 8 -25.16 38.96 8.75
C SER A 8 -25.85 37.77 8.04
N PRO A 9 -26.48 37.99 6.87
CA PRO A 9 -27.00 36.90 6.03
C PRO A 9 -25.93 35.82 5.74
N TYR A 10 -24.65 36.21 5.67
CA TYR A 10 -23.53 35.28 5.47
C TYR A 10 -23.26 34.37 6.68
N SER A 11 -23.52 34.82 7.91
CA SER A 11 -23.39 33.97 9.10
C SER A 11 -24.53 32.96 9.20
N GLN A 12 -25.74 33.34 8.78
CA GLN A 12 -26.89 32.43 8.70
C GLN A 12 -26.73 31.40 7.57
N LEU A 13 -26.20 31.79 6.41
CA LEU A 13 -25.89 30.87 5.33
C LEU A 13 -24.83 29.82 5.72
N LYS A 14 -23.80 30.19 6.49
CA LYS A 14 -22.80 29.22 7.00
C LYS A 14 -23.41 28.26 8.02
N SER A 15 -24.28 28.74 8.92
CA SER A 15 -24.95 27.86 9.89
C SER A 15 -25.94 26.91 9.23
N ASP A 16 -26.72 27.39 8.26
CA ASP A 16 -27.67 26.57 7.50
C ASP A 16 -26.97 25.55 6.60
N ARG A 17 -25.83 25.93 6.00
CA ARG A 17 -25.05 25.03 5.15
C ARG A 17 -24.39 23.93 5.97
N ALA A 18 -23.89 24.23 7.17
CA ALA A 18 -23.35 23.22 8.08
C ALA A 18 -24.42 22.22 8.57
N GLN A 19 -25.68 22.65 8.68
CA GLN A 19 -26.81 21.81 9.11
C GLN A 19 -27.43 20.95 7.98
N ARG A 20 -27.06 21.18 6.71
CA ARG A 20 -27.63 20.49 5.53
C ARG A 20 -26.63 19.68 4.72
N LEU A 21 -25.36 19.64 5.10
CA LEU A 21 -24.40 18.81 4.39
C LEU A 21 -24.73 17.33 4.65
N PRO A 22 -24.79 16.49 3.61
CA PRO A 22 -24.90 15.05 3.81
C PRO A 22 -23.70 14.56 4.63
N PRO A 23 -23.80 13.38 5.27
CA PRO A 23 -22.65 12.79 5.95
C PRO A 23 -21.46 12.72 4.99
N PRO A 24 -20.22 12.79 5.51
CA PRO A 24 -19.03 12.73 4.68
C PRO A 24 -19.04 11.46 3.82
N PRO A 25 -18.60 11.53 2.55
CA PRO A 25 -18.58 10.37 1.68
C PRO A 25 -17.68 9.27 2.25
N LYS A 26 -18.00 8.01 1.92
CA LYS A 26 -17.16 6.86 2.31
C LYS A 26 -15.73 7.06 1.79
N PRO A 27 -14.69 6.96 2.65
CA PRO A 27 -13.30 7.15 2.24
C PRO A 27 -12.88 6.19 1.12
N ASP A 28 -11.98 6.63 0.26
CA ASP A 28 -11.50 5.85 -0.90
C ASP A 28 -10.92 4.49 -0.48
N ILE A 29 -10.10 4.46 0.58
CA ILE A 29 -9.55 3.20 1.12
C ILE A 29 -10.65 2.20 1.51
N SER A 30 -11.77 2.69 2.05
CA SER A 30 -12.90 1.85 2.44
C SER A 30 -13.70 1.38 1.22
N ARG A 31 -13.83 2.20 0.18
CA ARG A 31 -14.44 1.76 -1.10
C ARG A 31 -13.56 0.72 -1.80
N ASN A 32 -12.24 0.90 -1.79
CA ASN A 32 -11.28 -0.06 -2.35
C ASN A 32 -11.22 -1.36 -1.53
N SER A 33 -11.38 -1.29 -0.20
CA SER A 33 -11.50 -2.48 0.64
C SER A 33 -12.67 -3.36 0.22
N ASP A 34 -13.85 -2.78 -0.01
CA ASP A 34 -15.02 -3.50 -0.50
C ASP A 34 -14.77 -4.06 -1.92
N LEU A 35 -14.27 -3.22 -2.83
CA LEU A 35 -14.07 -3.56 -4.24
C LEU A 35 -13.08 -4.71 -4.43
N PHE A 36 -11.92 -4.64 -3.80
CA PHE A 36 -10.88 -5.67 -3.88
C PHE A 36 -11.09 -6.82 -2.91
N GLN A 37 -12.06 -6.70 -1.98
CA GLN A 37 -12.30 -7.67 -0.90
C GLN A 37 -11.06 -7.92 -0.04
N ILE A 38 -10.28 -6.87 0.18
CA ILE A 38 -9.10 -6.88 1.04
C ILE A 38 -9.45 -6.04 2.27
N PRO A 39 -9.59 -6.64 3.47
CA PRO A 39 -9.85 -5.89 4.69
C PRO A 39 -8.72 -4.90 4.96
N THR A 40 -9.04 -3.61 4.93
CA THR A 40 -8.09 -2.55 5.26
C THR A 40 -8.67 -1.58 6.29
N ARG A 41 -7.78 -1.08 7.13
CA ARG A 41 -8.02 -0.05 8.13
C ARG A 41 -6.86 0.93 8.04
N PHE A 42 -7.19 2.20 7.78
CA PHE A 42 -6.17 3.25 7.69
C PHE A 42 -5.33 3.27 8.99
N PRO A 43 -3.99 3.25 8.93
CA PRO A 43 -3.14 3.25 10.12
C PRO A 43 -3.31 4.52 10.93
N THR A 44 -3.36 4.41 12.26
CA THR A 44 -3.37 5.58 13.16
C THR A 44 -2.08 6.39 13.08
N ALA A 45 -0.94 5.72 12.90
CA ALA A 45 0.36 6.33 12.68
C ALA A 45 0.76 6.20 11.20
N PHE A 46 0.46 7.25 10.42
CA PHE A 46 0.78 7.30 8.99
C PHE A 46 1.54 8.58 8.63
N PRO A 47 2.66 8.51 7.88
CA PRO A 47 3.33 7.29 7.39
C PRO A 47 4.28 6.66 8.44
N THR A 48 4.40 5.33 8.44
CA THR A 48 5.44 4.62 9.21
C THR A 48 6.77 4.59 8.46
N ASN A 49 7.87 4.46 9.20
CA ASN A 49 9.18 4.13 8.64
C ASN A 49 9.25 2.63 8.28
N SER A 50 9.09 2.30 7.00
CA SER A 50 9.12 0.93 6.52
C SER A 50 10.53 0.42 6.17
N LEU A 51 11.61 1.16 6.43
CA LEU A 51 12.96 0.82 5.93
C LEU A 51 13.42 -0.58 6.38
N LYS A 52 13.18 -0.93 7.65
CA LYS A 52 13.56 -2.23 8.20
C LYS A 52 12.78 -3.36 7.52
N ALA A 53 11.46 -3.19 7.39
CA ALA A 53 10.58 -4.12 6.68
C ALA A 53 10.99 -4.30 5.20
N GLN A 54 11.31 -3.22 4.49
CA GLN A 54 11.73 -3.29 3.09
C GLN A 54 13.09 -3.97 2.91
N ARG A 55 14.04 -3.78 3.84
CA ARG A 55 15.30 -4.54 3.82
C ARG A 55 15.09 -6.03 4.10
N ALA A 56 14.17 -6.36 5.01
CA ALA A 56 13.80 -7.76 5.24
C ALA A 56 13.22 -8.40 3.97
N LEU A 57 12.34 -7.70 3.25
CA LEU A 57 11.82 -8.15 1.96
C LEU A 57 12.90 -8.27 0.88
N MET A 58 13.86 -7.35 0.82
CA MET A 58 14.99 -7.43 -0.11
C MET A 58 15.86 -8.67 0.18
N ALA A 59 16.15 -8.96 1.46
CA ALA A 59 16.86 -10.17 1.83
C ALA A 59 16.10 -11.44 1.45
N LEU A 60 14.78 -11.48 1.67
CA LEU A 60 13.95 -12.58 1.19
C LEU A 60 13.95 -12.70 -0.33
N LYS A 61 13.86 -11.60 -1.07
CA LYS A 61 13.93 -11.61 -2.54
C LYS A 61 15.22 -12.26 -3.05
N GLN A 62 16.35 -12.03 -2.37
CA GLN A 62 17.65 -12.58 -2.77
C GLN A 62 17.88 -14.02 -2.30
N GLN A 63 17.38 -14.39 -1.12
CA GLN A 63 17.77 -15.65 -0.45
C GLN A 63 16.65 -16.70 -0.43
N ARG A 64 15.39 -16.25 -0.40
CA ARG A 64 14.17 -17.07 -0.27
C ARG A 64 13.01 -16.46 -1.05
N PRO A 65 13.14 -16.31 -2.39
CA PRO A 65 12.13 -15.61 -3.21
C PRO A 65 10.74 -16.25 -3.13
N GLU A 66 10.67 -17.56 -2.85
CA GLU A 66 9.41 -18.29 -2.62
C GLU A 66 8.61 -17.77 -1.41
N LYS A 67 9.27 -17.10 -0.46
CA LYS A 67 8.64 -16.50 0.72
C LYS A 67 8.30 -15.02 0.58
N LEU A 68 8.74 -14.38 -0.50
CA LEU A 68 8.60 -12.93 -0.68
C LEU A 68 7.14 -12.48 -0.68
N VAL A 69 6.27 -13.18 -1.41
CA VAL A 69 4.85 -12.82 -1.54
C VAL A 69 4.11 -12.99 -0.21
N GLU A 70 4.37 -14.09 0.48
CA GLU A 70 3.76 -14.39 1.78
C GLU A 70 4.18 -13.36 2.85
N ALA A 71 5.48 -13.06 2.94
CA ALA A 71 6.03 -12.07 3.87
C ALA A 71 5.54 -10.65 3.55
N SER A 72 5.49 -10.25 2.28
CA SER A 72 4.98 -8.94 1.86
C SER A 72 3.53 -8.76 2.27
N ARG A 73 2.70 -9.81 2.11
CA ARG A 73 1.30 -9.81 2.54
C ARG A 73 1.16 -9.71 4.05
N ALA A 74 1.97 -10.45 4.81
CA ALA A 74 1.95 -10.40 6.28
C ALA A 74 2.31 -8.99 6.80
N LEU A 75 3.33 -8.35 6.23
CA LEU A 75 3.72 -6.98 6.58
C LEU A 75 2.65 -5.96 6.18
N TRP A 76 2.05 -6.11 4.99
CA TRP A 76 0.95 -5.26 4.55
C TRP A 76 -0.24 -5.35 5.51
N GLN A 77 -0.65 -6.56 5.90
CA GLN A 77 -1.73 -6.78 6.86
C GLN A 77 -1.39 -6.23 8.24
N CYS A 78 -0.15 -6.41 8.71
CA CYS A 78 0.32 -5.83 9.97
C CYS A 78 -0.01 -4.34 10.05
N TYR A 79 0.35 -3.58 9.02
CA TYR A 79 0.19 -2.13 9.01
C TYR A 79 -1.22 -1.69 8.60
N TRP A 80 -1.73 -2.19 7.48
CA TRP A 80 -2.97 -1.75 6.85
C TRP A 80 -4.23 -2.47 7.34
N ARG A 81 -4.13 -3.44 8.25
CA ARG A 81 -5.29 -4.12 8.86
C ARG A 81 -5.19 -4.12 10.39
N ASP A 82 -4.04 -4.54 10.90
CA ASP A 82 -3.88 -4.88 12.32
C ASP A 82 -3.37 -3.71 13.19
N GLN A 83 -3.08 -2.55 12.60
CA GLN A 83 -2.52 -1.37 13.29
C GLN A 83 -1.15 -1.61 13.96
N GLY A 84 -0.39 -2.59 13.48
CA GLY A 84 0.99 -2.81 13.91
C GLY A 84 1.96 -1.81 13.27
N ASP A 85 3.17 -1.76 13.78
CA ASP A 85 4.23 -0.84 13.35
C ASP A 85 5.37 -1.58 12.63
N LEU A 86 5.68 -1.15 11.41
CA LEU A 86 6.75 -1.75 10.60
C LEU A 86 8.16 -1.34 11.05
N ALA A 87 8.29 -0.38 11.98
CA ALA A 87 9.55 -0.07 12.64
C ALA A 87 9.82 -0.95 13.88
N SER A 88 8.79 -1.61 14.42
CA SER A 88 8.85 -2.43 15.64
C SER A 88 9.34 -3.84 15.36
N ASP A 89 10.45 -4.23 15.99
CA ASP A 89 10.97 -5.62 15.89
C ASP A 89 9.98 -6.64 16.44
N ALA A 90 9.21 -6.28 17.47
CA ALA A 90 8.19 -7.17 18.03
C ALA A 90 7.10 -7.48 17.00
N ASP A 91 6.63 -6.48 16.26
CA ASP A 91 5.62 -6.68 15.21
C ASP A 91 6.19 -7.44 14.02
N LEU A 92 7.41 -7.12 13.58
CA LEU A 92 8.08 -7.85 12.50
C LEU A 92 8.30 -9.33 12.87
N VAL A 93 8.75 -9.63 14.09
CA VAL A 93 8.88 -11.01 14.59
C VAL A 93 7.52 -11.70 14.59
N ARG A 94 6.50 -11.06 15.15
CA ARG A 94 5.15 -11.62 15.27
C ARG A 94 4.57 -12.02 13.91
N VAL A 95 4.67 -11.16 12.89
CA VAL A 95 4.01 -11.42 11.59
C VAL A 95 4.85 -12.23 10.61
N LEU A 96 6.18 -12.23 10.73
CA LEU A 96 7.04 -13.02 9.85
C LEU A 96 7.33 -14.44 10.38
N THR A 97 7.16 -14.68 11.69
CA THR A 97 7.40 -16.01 12.29
C THR A 97 6.52 -17.11 11.67
N PRO A 98 5.21 -16.90 11.42
CA PRO A 98 4.40 -17.90 10.72
C PRO A 98 4.89 -18.24 9.30
N VAL A 99 5.58 -17.31 8.65
CA VAL A 99 6.04 -17.44 7.26
C VAL A 99 7.39 -18.17 7.17
N LEU A 100 8.30 -17.87 8.11
CA LEU A 100 9.71 -18.23 8.03
C LEU A 100 10.22 -19.12 9.19
N GLY A 101 9.49 -19.16 10.31
CA GLY A 101 9.96 -19.69 11.58
C GLY A 101 10.81 -18.66 12.36
N GLU A 102 10.67 -18.64 13.68
CA GLU A 102 11.26 -17.62 14.54
C GLU A 102 12.80 -17.51 14.43
N PRO A 103 13.60 -18.61 14.38
CA PRO A 103 15.04 -18.51 14.23
C PRO A 103 15.46 -17.77 12.95
N ALA A 104 14.76 -18.03 11.84
CA ALA A 104 15.03 -17.38 10.56
C ALA A 104 14.66 -15.89 10.60
N VAL A 105 13.56 -15.52 11.26
CA VAL A 105 13.18 -14.11 11.43
C VAL A 105 14.18 -13.36 12.29
N ARG A 106 14.62 -13.97 13.40
CA ARG A 106 15.64 -13.34 14.27
C ARG A 106 16.94 -13.10 13.50
N ALA A 107 17.42 -14.09 12.74
CA ALA A 107 18.61 -13.93 11.90
C ALA A 107 18.44 -12.86 10.81
N LEU A 108 17.26 -12.80 10.19
CA LEU A 108 16.90 -11.79 9.19
C LEU A 108 16.96 -10.37 9.77
N LEU A 109 16.39 -10.16 10.95
CA LEU A 109 16.30 -8.83 11.58
C LEU A 109 17.60 -8.37 12.27
N THR A 110 18.49 -9.28 12.67
CA THR A 110 19.77 -8.89 13.30
C THR A 110 20.87 -8.68 12.27
N ALA A 111 21.00 -9.57 11.28
CA ALA A 111 22.09 -9.54 10.30
C ALA A 111 21.61 -9.09 8.92
N GLY A 112 20.51 -9.68 8.43
CA GLY A 112 20.03 -9.46 7.06
C GLY A 112 19.71 -8.00 6.75
N VAL A 113 19.02 -7.29 7.66
CA VAL A 113 18.65 -5.88 7.43
C VAL A 113 19.82 -4.89 7.55
N ALA A 114 20.93 -5.31 8.16
CA ALA A 114 22.13 -4.48 8.33
C ALA A 114 23.18 -4.75 7.25
N ASP A 115 23.08 -5.88 6.55
CA ASP A 115 23.98 -6.31 5.50
C ASP A 115 24.07 -5.29 4.35
N LYS A 116 25.30 -5.09 3.86
CA LYS A 116 25.59 -4.09 2.82
C LYS A 116 24.96 -4.47 1.48
N ALA A 117 25.00 -5.74 1.08
CA ALA A 117 24.42 -6.18 -0.19
C ALA A 117 22.89 -6.05 -0.18
N ILE A 118 22.25 -6.22 0.99
CA ILE A 118 20.81 -5.97 1.15
C ILE A 118 20.46 -4.49 1.05
N LYS A 119 21.24 -3.62 1.71
CA LYS A 119 21.07 -2.15 1.63
C LYS A 119 21.24 -1.65 0.20
N ASP A 120 22.32 -2.06 -0.45
CA ASP A 120 22.63 -1.68 -1.83
C ASP A 120 21.60 -2.27 -2.81
N GLY A 121 21.12 -3.49 -2.55
CA GLY A 121 20.04 -4.11 -3.31
C GLY A 121 18.75 -3.31 -3.26
N LEU A 122 18.33 -2.87 -2.07
CA LEU A 122 17.14 -2.03 -1.91
C LEU A 122 17.30 -0.65 -2.56
N LEU A 123 18.48 -0.04 -2.43
CA LEU A 123 18.78 1.23 -3.10
C LEU A 123 18.71 1.09 -4.62
N ARG A 124 19.37 0.08 -5.20
CA ARG A 124 19.32 -0.18 -6.64
C ARG A 124 17.91 -0.41 -7.15
N ALA A 125 17.13 -1.26 -6.49
CA ALA A 125 15.73 -1.51 -6.90
C ALA A 125 14.86 -0.24 -6.86
N THR A 126 15.12 0.66 -5.91
CA THR A 126 14.41 1.95 -5.81
C THR A 126 14.87 2.92 -6.90
N GLN A 127 16.17 2.94 -7.19
CA GLN A 127 16.77 3.76 -8.24
C GLN A 127 16.31 3.31 -9.64
N GLU A 128 16.24 2.00 -9.90
CA GLU A 128 15.68 1.45 -11.14
C GLU A 128 14.24 1.93 -11.37
N ALA A 129 13.41 1.95 -10.32
CA ALA A 129 12.05 2.50 -10.44
C ALA A 129 12.06 4.00 -10.75
N ALA A 130 12.94 4.79 -10.12
CA ALA A 130 13.08 6.21 -10.40
C ALA A 130 13.56 6.50 -11.84
N GLU A 131 14.49 5.69 -12.36
CA GLU A 131 14.97 5.77 -13.75
C GLU A 131 13.88 5.43 -14.76
N LEU A 132 12.92 4.57 -14.39
CA LEU A 132 11.70 4.32 -15.16
C LEU A 132 10.66 5.46 -15.06
N GLY A 133 10.94 6.53 -14.32
CA GLY A 133 10.06 7.69 -14.15
C GLY A 133 9.07 7.57 -12.99
N ALA A 134 9.27 6.62 -12.07
CA ALA A 134 8.39 6.47 -10.92
C ALA A 134 8.44 7.71 -10.01
N PHE A 135 7.27 8.30 -9.76
CA PHE A 135 7.07 9.41 -8.81
C PHE A 135 6.30 9.00 -7.55
N GLY A 136 5.92 7.72 -7.45
CA GLY A 136 5.13 7.17 -6.35
C GLY A 136 4.98 5.66 -6.47
N ALA A 137 4.21 5.07 -5.56
CA ALA A 137 3.92 3.64 -5.54
C ALA A 137 2.41 3.34 -5.43
N PRO A 138 1.93 2.22 -6.00
CA PRO A 138 2.68 1.26 -6.80
C PRO A 138 3.03 1.82 -8.19
N TRP A 139 4.21 1.43 -8.69
CA TRP A 139 4.68 1.66 -10.06
C TRP A 139 4.92 0.30 -10.70
N ILE A 140 4.22 0.01 -11.80
CA ILE A 140 4.18 -1.31 -12.42
C ILE A 140 4.60 -1.16 -13.88
N GLN A 141 5.77 -1.70 -14.22
CA GLN A 141 6.22 -1.84 -15.60
C GLN A 141 5.68 -3.16 -16.16
N VAL A 142 5.02 -3.10 -17.32
CA VAL A 142 4.49 -4.26 -18.03
C VAL A 142 5.23 -4.40 -19.35
N THR A 143 5.77 -5.60 -19.60
CA THR A 143 6.49 -5.95 -20.82
C THR A 143 5.75 -7.08 -21.54
N VAL A 144 5.60 -6.94 -22.87
CA VAL A 144 4.98 -7.95 -23.74
C VAL A 144 5.91 -8.14 -24.95
N PRO A 145 6.25 -9.37 -25.35
CA PRO A 145 7.09 -9.60 -26.53
C PRO A 145 6.58 -8.85 -27.76
N GLY A 146 7.46 -8.07 -28.39
CA GLY A 146 7.13 -7.28 -29.59
C GLY A 146 6.41 -5.95 -29.33
N LYS A 147 6.22 -5.54 -28.06
CA LYS A 147 5.72 -4.21 -27.68
C LYS A 147 6.75 -3.45 -26.86
N GLU A 148 6.75 -2.13 -26.98
CA GLU A 148 7.51 -1.26 -26.07
C GLU A 148 6.99 -1.38 -24.63
N PRO A 149 7.85 -1.45 -23.60
CA PRO A 149 7.43 -1.49 -22.20
C PRO A 149 6.56 -0.29 -21.82
N VAL A 150 5.51 -0.52 -21.04
CA VAL A 150 4.63 0.55 -20.51
C VAL A 150 4.62 0.51 -19.00
N CYS A 151 4.71 1.69 -18.37
CA CYS A 151 4.60 1.84 -16.93
C CYS A 151 3.23 2.40 -16.54
N PHE A 152 2.67 1.86 -15.46
CA PHE A 152 1.40 2.28 -14.88
C PHE A 152 1.60 2.66 -13.40
N PHE A 153 1.02 3.79 -13.00
CA PHE A 153 0.99 4.24 -11.61
C PHE A 153 -0.40 4.01 -11.00
N GLY A 154 -0.43 3.48 -9.78
CA GLY A 154 -1.66 3.30 -9.00
C GLY A 154 -2.25 1.90 -9.08
N SER A 155 -3.21 1.63 -8.19
CA SER A 155 -3.94 0.35 -8.12
C SER A 155 -5.22 0.32 -8.98
N ASP A 156 -5.46 1.37 -9.77
CA ASP A 156 -6.67 1.57 -10.58
C ASP A 156 -6.45 1.35 -12.09
N ARG A 157 -5.27 0.83 -12.48
CA ARG A 157 -4.87 0.66 -13.88
C ARG A 157 -4.91 -0.78 -14.38
N PHE A 158 -5.41 -1.73 -13.59
CA PHE A 158 -5.43 -3.14 -13.98
C PHE A 158 -6.21 -3.42 -15.27
N GLU A 159 -7.29 -2.69 -15.53
CA GLU A 159 -8.02 -2.81 -16.79
C GLU A 159 -7.18 -2.38 -18.01
N GLN A 160 -6.43 -1.28 -17.87
CA GLN A 160 -5.50 -0.82 -18.92
C GLN A 160 -4.35 -1.81 -19.11
N MET A 161 -3.84 -2.39 -18.02
CA MET A 161 -2.84 -3.45 -18.08
C MET A 161 -3.38 -4.68 -18.81
N ALA A 162 -4.60 -5.12 -18.50
CA ALA A 162 -5.26 -6.25 -19.15
C ALA A 162 -5.37 -6.02 -20.66
N MET A 163 -5.88 -4.86 -21.09
CA MET A 163 -5.92 -4.47 -22.50
C MET A 163 -4.53 -4.47 -23.15
N PHE A 164 -3.50 -3.99 -22.44
CA PHE A 164 -2.13 -3.96 -22.96
C PHE A 164 -1.55 -5.37 -23.16
N VAL A 165 -1.80 -6.30 -22.23
CA VAL A 165 -1.34 -7.69 -22.34
C VAL A 165 -2.21 -8.57 -23.24
N GLY A 166 -3.39 -8.08 -23.66
CA GLY A 166 -4.32 -8.82 -24.51
C GLY A 166 -5.29 -9.73 -23.73
N GLU A 167 -5.51 -9.44 -22.45
CA GLU A 167 -6.39 -10.19 -21.55
C GLU A 167 -7.69 -9.44 -21.29
N ILE A 168 -8.75 -10.17 -20.93
CA ILE A 168 -10.03 -9.58 -20.53
C ILE A 168 -9.99 -9.24 -19.04
N TRP A 169 -10.26 -7.97 -18.70
CA TRP A 169 -10.42 -7.58 -17.31
C TRP A 169 -11.79 -8.01 -16.78
N VAL A 170 -11.78 -8.97 -15.85
CA VAL A 170 -13.00 -9.50 -15.21
C VAL A 170 -13.23 -8.93 -13.80
N GLY A 171 -12.56 -7.83 -13.49
CA GLY A 171 -12.61 -7.19 -12.16
C GLY A 171 -11.51 -7.67 -11.19
N PRO A 172 -11.43 -7.03 -10.01
CA PRO A 172 -10.34 -7.22 -9.05
C PRO A 172 -10.37 -8.55 -8.30
N VAL A 173 -11.46 -9.31 -8.41
CA VAL A 173 -11.61 -10.65 -7.82
C VAL A 173 -12.04 -11.64 -8.93
N PRO A 174 -11.10 -12.08 -9.79
CA PRO A 174 -11.43 -12.88 -10.98
C PRO A 174 -12.16 -14.19 -10.67
N SER A 175 -11.92 -14.80 -9.50
CA SER A 175 -12.59 -16.04 -9.07
C SER A 175 -14.09 -15.91 -8.84
N LYS A 176 -14.61 -14.68 -8.76
CA LYS A 176 -16.05 -14.39 -8.58
C LYS A 176 -16.70 -13.83 -9.84
N ALA A 177 -15.95 -13.67 -10.93
CA ALA A 177 -16.51 -13.27 -12.19
C ALA A 177 -17.45 -14.37 -12.70
N SER A 178 -18.71 -14.01 -12.93
CA SER A 178 -19.61 -14.85 -13.73
C SER A 178 -19.32 -14.49 -15.19
N LEU A 179 -18.75 -15.43 -15.94
CA LEU A 179 -18.58 -15.31 -17.40
C LEU A 179 -19.92 -15.49 -18.10
#